data_AF-A0A363TNW4-F1
#
_entry.id   AF-A0A363TNW4-F1
#
_cell.length_a   1.000
_cell.length_b   1.000
_cell.length_c   1.000
_cell.angle_alpha   90.00
_cell.angle_beta   90.00
_cell.angle_gamma   90.00
#
_symmetry.space_group_name_H-M   'P 1'
#
loop_
_entity.id
_entity.type
_entity.pdbx_description
1 polymer ?
#
loop_
_entity_poly.entity_id
_entity_poly.type
_entity_poly.pdbx_seq_one_letter_code
_entity_poly.pdbx_strand_id
1 'polypeptide(L)' 'GLIGSVPGHHRRGTPLTQIPGMPPSLARLGPGCAFAPRCPRADGGCAAEPAMFGHGGGRAARCWYPHLETQAEAVS' A
#
# COMPACT_ATOMS: atom_id res chain seq x y z
N GLY A 1 6.17 -3.07 -5.48
CA GLY A 1 4.99 -2.25 -5.11
C GLY A 1 4.61 -1.35 -6.29
N LEU A 2 3.38 -0.83 -6.30
CA LEU A 2 2.83 0.03 -7.38
C LEU A 2 3.53 1.39 -7.54
N ILE A 3 4.52 1.69 -6.70
CA ILE A 3 5.35 2.90 -6.79
C ILE A 3 6.19 2.95 -8.08
N GLY A 4 6.35 1.82 -8.79
CA GLY A 4 7.03 1.74 -10.09
C GLY A 4 6.12 1.96 -11.32
N SER A 5 4.82 2.25 -11.12
CA SER A 5 3.85 2.43 -12.22
C SER A 5 3.51 3.90 -12.49
N VAL A 6 4.36 4.84 -12.03
CA VAL A 6 4.19 6.28 -12.29
C VAL A 6 4.61 6.57 -13.74
N PRO A 7 3.68 6.87 -14.67
CA PRO A 7 4.01 7.10 -16.07
C PRO A 7 4.39 8.58 -16.24
N GLY A 8 5.64 8.92 -15.88
CA GLY A 8 6.18 10.28 -16.01
C GLY A 8 7.21 10.48 -17.13
N HIS A 9 7.80 9.42 -17.68
CA HIS A 9 9.01 9.52 -18.51
C HIS A 9 8.86 9.05 -19.97
N HIS A 10 7.64 8.92 -20.50
CA HIS A 10 7.45 8.48 -21.89
C HIS A 10 7.23 9.67 -22.84
N ARG A 11 7.99 9.70 -23.94
CA ARG A 11 7.79 10.64 -25.06
C ARG A 11 6.36 10.52 -25.60
N ARG A 12 5.71 11.65 -25.87
CA ARG A 12 4.39 11.65 -26.54
C ARG A 12 4.52 10.98 -27.91
N GLY A 13 3.60 10.07 -28.24
CA GLY A 13 3.54 9.38 -29.53
C GLY A 13 4.18 7.99 -29.59
N THR A 14 4.83 7.51 -28.52
CA THR A 14 5.25 6.10 -28.44
C THR A 14 4.17 5.24 -27.76
N PRO A 15 3.89 4.03 -28.27
CA PRO A 15 3.00 3.08 -27.60
C PRO A 15 3.48 2.84 -26.16
N LEU A 16 2.57 2.95 -25.20
CA LEU A 16 2.87 2.64 -23.80
C LEU A 16 3.22 1.16 -23.70
N THR A 17 4.34 0.84 -23.04
CA THR A 17 4.69 -0.55 -22.73
C THR A 17 3.63 -1.10 -21.78
N GLN A 18 2.77 -1.97 -22.29
CA GLN A 18 1.74 -2.62 -21.51
C GLN A 18 2.40 -3.52 -20.47
N ILE A 19 2.03 -3.40 -19.20
CA ILE A 19 2.52 -4.28 -18.14
C ILE A 19 1.92 -5.68 -18.41
N PRO A 20 2.74 -6.72 -18.69
CA PRO A 20 2.21 -8.06 -18.86
C PRO A 20 1.81 -8.64 -17.49
N GLY A 21 0.61 -9.24 -17.43
CA GLY A 21 0.10 -9.95 -16.24
C GLY A 21 -1.25 -9.43 -15.74
N MET A 22 -1.99 -10.28 -15.03
CA MET A 22 -3.22 -9.88 -14.34
C MET A 22 -2.91 -9.44 -12.91
N PRO A 23 -3.55 -8.37 -12.39
CA PRO A 23 -3.53 -8.10 -10.96
C PRO A 23 -4.03 -9.34 -10.20
N PRO A 24 -3.43 -9.68 -9.05
CA PRO A 24 -3.89 -10.83 -8.27
C PRO A 24 -5.36 -10.66 -7.93
N SER A 25 -6.13 -11.74 -8.07
CA SER A 25 -7.56 -11.72 -7.78
C SER A 25 -7.81 -11.32 -6.32
N LEU A 26 -8.63 -10.29 -6.12
CA LEU A 26 -9.09 -9.86 -4.80
C LEU A 26 -9.85 -10.98 -4.05
N ALA A 27 -10.39 -11.96 -4.79
CA ALA A 27 -11.09 -13.11 -4.23
C ALA A 27 -10.19 -14.12 -3.50
N ARG A 28 -8.85 -13.98 -3.58
CA ARG A 28 -7.88 -14.83 -2.86
C ARG A 28 -7.22 -14.12 -1.68
N LEU A 29 -7.77 -13.00 -1.23
CA LEU A 29 -7.36 -12.43 0.05
C LEU A 29 -7.78 -13.40 1.16
N GLY A 30 -6.81 -14.09 1.73
CA GLY A 30 -7.01 -14.86 2.95
C GLY A 30 -7.34 -13.95 4.15
N PRO A 31 -7.61 -14.53 5.32
CA PRO A 31 -7.81 -13.75 6.54
C PRO A 31 -6.56 -12.92 6.88
N GLY A 32 -6.77 -11.77 7.51
CA GLY A 32 -5.70 -10.88 7.95
C GLY A 32 -5.28 -9.83 6.93
N CYS A 33 -4.00 -9.49 6.90
CA CYS A 33 -3.48 -8.39 6.11
C CYS A 33 -3.31 -8.77 4.63
N ALA A 34 -4.08 -8.15 3.75
CA ALA A 34 -3.98 -8.29 2.29
C ALA A 34 -2.57 -8.02 1.71
N PHE A 35 -1.77 -7.25 2.43
CA PHE A 35 -0.41 -6.87 2.02
C PHE A 35 0.67 -7.81 2.55
N ALA A 36 0.35 -8.71 3.49
CA ALA A 36 1.32 -9.62 4.12
C ALA A 36 2.20 -10.39 3.10
N PRO A 37 1.68 -10.93 1.97
CA PRO A 37 2.51 -11.66 1.01
C PRO A 37 3.62 -10.85 0.34
N ARG A 38 3.58 -9.51 0.46
CA ARG A 38 4.51 -8.59 -0.21
C ARG A 38 5.07 -7.51 0.71
N CYS A 39 4.74 -7.55 2.00
CA CYS A 39 5.14 -6.53 2.97
C CYS A 39 6.46 -6.93 3.64
N PRO A 40 7.51 -6.10 3.59
CA PRO A 40 8.80 -6.42 4.20
C PRO A 40 8.80 -6.39 5.73
N ARG A 41 7.73 -5.85 6.35
CA ARG A 41 7.53 -5.79 7.81
C ARG A 41 6.46 -6.76 8.30
N ALA A 42 6.02 -7.69 7.46
CA ALA A 42 5.04 -8.68 7.86
C ALA A 42 5.65 -9.67 8.86
N ASP A 43 4.86 -10.02 9.87
CA ASP A 43 5.16 -11.07 10.83
C ASP A 43 3.91 -11.93 11.10
N GLY A 44 3.96 -12.79 12.13
CA GLY A 44 2.85 -13.65 12.51
C GLY A 44 1.55 -12.89 12.87
N GLY A 45 1.64 -11.66 13.38
CA GLY A 45 0.46 -10.85 13.71
C GLY A 45 -0.35 -10.46 12.46
N CYS A 46 0.31 -10.35 11.31
CA CYS A 46 -0.34 -10.00 10.04
C CYS A 46 -1.30 -11.06 9.50
N ALA A 47 -1.33 -12.27 10.08
CA ALA A 47 -2.35 -13.28 9.79
C ALA A 47 -3.73 -12.93 10.38
N ALA A 48 -3.78 -12.02 11.35
CA ALA A 48 -5.02 -11.47 11.91
C ALA A 48 -5.29 -10.06 11.39
N GLU A 49 -6.57 -9.70 11.31
CA GLU A 49 -6.99 -8.37 10.88
C GLU A 49 -6.86 -7.38 12.05
N PRO A 50 -6.01 -6.33 11.94
CA PRO A 50 -5.88 -5.34 13.00
C PRO A 50 -7.14 -4.48 13.14
N ALA A 51 -7.32 -3.93 14.34
CA ALA A 51 -8.27 -2.85 14.57
C ALA A 51 -7.93 -1.62 13.72
N MET A 52 -8.89 -0.72 13.56
CA MET A 52 -8.64 0.57 12.93
C MET A 52 -8.00 1.52 13.94
N PHE A 53 -6.78 1.96 13.65
CA PHE A 53 -6.01 2.89 14.49
C PHE A 53 -6.04 4.28 13.87
N GLY A 54 -6.44 5.29 14.64
CA GLY A 54 -6.35 6.69 14.26
C GLY A 54 -4.91 7.20 14.34
N HIS A 55 -4.51 8.05 13.40
CA HIS A 55 -3.14 8.59 13.29
C HIS A 55 -3.10 10.12 13.18
N GLY A 56 -4.13 10.81 13.66
CA GLY A 56 -4.24 12.27 13.58
C GLY A 56 -4.66 12.78 12.19
N GLY A 57 -5.07 14.04 12.09
CA GLY A 57 -5.44 14.68 10.82
C GLY A 57 -6.56 13.96 10.04
N GLY A 58 -7.47 13.25 10.72
CA GLY A 58 -8.52 12.46 10.09
C GLY A 58 -8.04 11.17 9.40
N ARG A 59 -6.78 10.77 9.60
CA ARG A 59 -6.20 9.56 8.99
C ARG A 59 -6.35 8.37 9.92
N ALA A 60 -6.61 7.20 9.34
CA ALA A 60 -6.63 5.93 10.05
C ALA A 60 -5.96 4.83 9.22
N ALA A 61 -5.37 3.85 9.89
CA ALA A 61 -4.79 2.68 9.25
C ALA A 61 -5.18 1.38 9.97
N ARG A 62 -5.16 0.28 9.21
CA ARG A 62 -5.32 -1.09 9.69
C ARG A 62 -4.03 -1.86 9.47
N CYS A 63 -2.97 -1.42 10.14
CA CYS A 63 -1.64 -2.01 10.07
C CYS A 63 -1.15 -2.29 11.49
N TRP A 64 -0.58 -3.48 11.71
CA TRP A 64 0.10 -3.78 12.98
C TRP A 64 1.38 -2.94 13.16
N TYR A 65 2.01 -2.55 12.04
CA TYR A 65 3.23 -1.77 12.02
C TYR A 65 3.09 -0.59 11.05
N PRO A 66 2.26 0.43 11.32
CA PRO A 66 2.10 1.55 10.40
C PRO A 66 3.42 2.31 10.22
N HIS A 67 3.72 2.80 9.01
CA HIS A 67 4.73 3.84 8.83
C HIS A 67 4.07 5.17 9.15
N LEU A 68 4.25 5.63 10.38
CA LEU A 68 3.82 6.95 10.79
C LEU A 68 4.98 7.90 10.52
N GLU A 69 5.02 8.47 9.33
CA GLU A 69 5.77 9.71 9.14
C GLU A 69 5.01 10.78 9.92
N THR A 70 5.59 11.22 11.04
CA THR A 70 5.11 12.40 11.75
C THR A 70 5.21 13.58 10.78
N GLN A 71 4.10 13.94 10.16
CA GLN A 71 3.97 15.30 9.63
C GLN A 71 3.85 16.21 10.84
N ALA A 72 4.98 16.68 11.34
CA ALA A 72 5.00 17.87 12.18
C ALA A 72 4.40 18.99 11.32
N GLU A 73 3.18 19.37 11.68
CA GLU A 73 2.37 20.39 11.00
C GLU A 73 3.19 21.68 10.80
N ALA A 74 3.50 21.97 9.54
CA ALA A 74 3.54 23.33 9.05
C ALA A 74 2.09 23.85 9.07
N VAL A 75 1.70 24.47 10.18
CA VAL A 75 0.55 25.37 10.25
C VAL A 75 1.09 26.73 10.66
N SER A 76 1.13 27.60 9.66
CA SER A 76 1.22 29.08 9.64
C SER A 76 1.87 29.82 10.80
#